data_AF-A0A537NXY1-F1
#
_entry.id   AF-A0A537NXY1-F1
#
_cell.length_a   1.000
_cell.length_b   1.000
_cell.length_c   1.000
_cell.angle_alpha   90.00
_cell.angle_beta   90.00
_cell.angle_gamma   90.00
#
_symmetry.space_group_name_H-M   'P 1'
#
loop_
_entity.id
_entity.type
_entity.pdbx_description
1 polymer ?
#
loop_
_entity_poly.entity_id
_entity_poly.type
_entity_poly.pdbx_seq_one_letter_code
_entity_poly.pdbx_strand_id
1 'polypeptide(L)' 'MLYYLYEMNHAAIAPWRAAAGAANFFWKSPVNLIGQTYMGRSMAASLD' A
#
# COMPACT_ATOMS: atom_id res chain seq x y z
N MET A 1 -8.39 -18.43 22.79
CA MET A 1 -8.79 -18.67 21.38
C MET A 1 -8.89 -17.37 20.57
N LEU A 2 -9.69 -16.39 21.01
CA LEU A 2 -9.91 -15.14 20.25
C LEU A 2 -8.65 -14.31 19.99
N TYR A 3 -7.69 -14.28 20.93
CA TYR A 3 -6.41 -13.60 20.75
C TYR A 3 -5.57 -14.20 19.62
N TYR A 4 -5.53 -15.53 19.53
CA TYR A 4 -4.80 -16.22 18.46
C TYR A 4 -5.44 -15.93 17.09
N LEU A 5 -6.78 -15.86 17.05
CA LEU A 5 -7.51 -15.45 15.86
C LEU A 5 -7.18 -14.00 15.47
N TYR A 6 -7.03 -13.09 16.44
CA TYR A 6 -6.60 -11.72 16.21
C TYR A 6 -5.17 -11.64 15.65
N GLU A 7 -4.21 -12.37 16.25
CA GLU A 7 -2.84 -12.41 15.75
C GLU A 7 -2.77 -12.98 14.33
N MET A 8 -3.54 -14.03 14.03
CA MET A 8 -3.63 -14.58 12.68
C MET A 8 -4.19 -13.57 11.67
N ASN A 9 -5.25 -12.83 12.02
CA ASN A 9 -5.79 -11.79 11.16
C ASN A 9 -4.79 -10.63 10.96
N HIS A 10 -4.08 -10.23 12.01
CA HIS A 10 -3.07 -9.19 11.94
C HIS A 10 -1.90 -9.62 11.03
N ALA A 11 -1.42 -10.85 11.19
CA ALA A 11 -0.41 -11.45 10.33
C ALA A 11 -0.89 -11.60 8.87
N ALA A 12 -2.16 -11.91 8.65
CA ALA A 12 -2.75 -12.02 7.32
C ALA A 12 -2.83 -10.67 6.59
N ILE A 13 -2.91 -9.54 7.32
CA ILE A 13 -2.93 -8.18 6.75
C ILE A 13 -1.52 -7.66 6.43
N ALA A 14 -0.49 -8.17 7.11
CA ALA A 14 0.90 -7.76 6.91
C ALA A 14 1.37 -7.77 5.42
N PRO A 15 1.13 -8.83 4.61
CA PRO A 15 1.55 -8.83 3.20
C PRO A 15 0.81 -7.76 2.37
N TRP A 16 -0.46 -7.48 2.67
CA TRP A 16 -1.23 -6.44 1.99
C TRP A 16 -0.66 -5.05 2.26
N ARG A 17 -0.24 -4.79 3.50
CA ARG A 17 0.45 -3.53 3.84
C ARG A 17 1.79 -3.40 3.13
N ALA A 18 2.56 -4.47 3.04
CA ALA A 18 3.81 -4.49 2.30
C ALA A 18 3.59 -4.21 0.80
N ALA A 19 2.56 -4.82 0.20
CA ALA A 19 2.18 -4.57 -1.19
C ALA A 19 1.74 -3.12 -1.44
N ALA A 20 0.94 -2.54 -0.53
CA ALA A 20 0.54 -1.13 -0.60
C ALA A 20 1.76 -0.19 -0.55
N GLY A 21 2.71 -0.44 0.35
CA GLY A 21 3.96 0.33 0.43
C GLY A 21 4.80 0.25 -0.85
N ALA A 22 4.92 -0.95 -1.45
CA ALA A 22 5.64 -1.13 -2.71
C ALA A 22 4.94 -0.41 -3.87
N ALA A 23 3.61 -0.46 -3.93
CA ALA A 23 2.82 0.26 -4.92
C ALA A 23 2.95 1.79 -4.75
N ASN A 24 2.90 2.29 -3.51
CA ASN A 24 3.10 3.70 -3.18
C ASN A 24 4.49 4.19 -3.63
N PHE A 25 5.55 3.39 -3.38
CA PHE A 25 6.90 3.67 -3.87
C PHE A 25 6.97 3.76 -5.41
N PHE A 26 6.30 2.84 -6.11
CA PHE A 26 6.21 2.86 -7.57
C PHE A 26 5.52 4.12 -8.10
N TRP A 27 4.41 4.53 -7.47
CA TRP A 27 3.66 5.72 -7.88
C TRP A 27 4.37 7.03 -7.56
N LYS A 28 5.10 7.10 -6.44
CA LYS A 28 5.88 8.28 -6.04
C LYS A 28 7.26 8.36 -6.72
N SER A 29 7.65 7.34 -7.48
CA SER A 29 8.94 7.32 -8.16
C SER A 29 9.10 8.51 -9.13
N PRO A 30 10.22 9.26 -9.08
CA PRO A 30 10.40 10.46 -9.89
C PRO A 30 10.47 10.17 -11.39
N VAL A 31 10.79 8.94 -11.77
CA VAL A 31 10.81 8.48 -13.18
C VAL A 31 9.43 8.09 -13.70
N ASN A 32 8.42 7.98 -12.82
CA ASN A 32 7.06 7.62 -13.20
C ASN A 32 6.25 8.88 -13.58
N LEU A 33 6.28 9.25 -14.87
CA LEU A 33 5.55 10.41 -15.40
C LEU A 33 4.03 10.30 -15.22
N ILE A 34 3.48 9.07 -15.21
CA ILE A 34 2.04 8.83 -14.99
C ILE A 34 1.67 9.16 -13.53
N GLY A 35 2.54 8.84 -12.59
CA GLY A 35 2.39 9.16 -11.17
C GLY A 35 2.37 10.66 -10.88
N GLN A 36 2.97 11.49 -11.75
CA GLN A 36 2.99 12.95 -11.59
C GLN A 36 1.69 13.64 -12.03
N THR A 37 0.79 12.93 -12.68
CA THR A 37 -0.54 13.45 -13.04
C THR A 37 -1.43 13.60 -11.81
N TYR A 38 -2.51 14.37 -11.91
CA TYR A 38 -3.49 14.50 -10.83
C TYR A 38 -4.03 13.14 -10.38
N MET A 39 -4.43 12.30 -11.34
CA MET A 39 -4.96 10.96 -11.03
C MET A 39 -3.90 10.02 -10.43
N GLY A 40 -2.65 10.08 -10.92
CA GLY A 40 -1.54 9.30 -10.37
C GLY A 40 -1.24 9.66 -8.91
N ARG A 41 -1.30 10.95 -8.56
CA ARG A 41 -1.15 11.42 -7.17
C ARG A 41 -2.31 10.98 -6.28
N SER A 42 -3.54 10.99 -6.78
CA SER A 42 -4.70 10.46 -6.05
C SER A 42 -4.58 8.96 -5.77
N MET A 43 -4.09 8.18 -6.75
CA MET A 43 -3.80 6.75 -6.57
C MET A 43 -2.71 6.54 -5.52
N ALA A 44 -1.60 7.29 -5.59
CA ALA A 44 -0.54 7.23 -4.59
C ALA A 44 -1.04 7.55 -3.16
N ALA A 45 -1.94 8.53 -3.02
CA ALA A 45 -2.53 8.90 -1.75
C ALA A 45 -3.50 7.84 -1.20
N SER A 46 -4.15 7.06 -2.07
CA SER A 46 -5.01 5.94 -1.65
C SER A 46 -4.23 4.73 -1.14
N LEU A 47 -2.92 4.69 -1.40
CA LEU A 47 -1.99 3.63 -0.99
C LEU A 47 -1.16 4.01 0.24
N ASP A 48 -1.46 5.15 0.87
CA ASP A 48 -0.87 5.67 2.11
C ASP A 48 -1.83 5.39 3.28
#